data_AF-A0A6I5RBL5-F1
#
_entry.id   AF-A0A6I5RBL5-F1
#
_cell.length_a   1.000
_cell.length_b   1.000
_cell.length_c   1.000
_cell.angle_alpha   90.00
_cell.angle_beta   90.00
_cell.angle_gamma   90.00
#
_symmetry.space_group_name_H-M   'P 1'
#
loop_
_entity.id
_entity.type
_entity.pdbx_description
1 polymer ?
#
loop_
_entity_poly.entity_id
_entity_poly.type
_entity_poly.pdbx_seq_one_letter_code
_entity_poly.pdbx_strand_id
1 'polypeptide(L)'
;MKQAICRLLLMSTLLVSACNANTLTFEEFASEAGQFSIAAPSPMEETQQSVPTPVGPIDIYTFTAEEENSAYVVAYSDYPAEVVEQSDPESLLDSSRDGALGNLNGTLLSEDPIDIDGNPGRSLVIDAITETGEAATINSRIYLVNNRLYQILVVMPKGQEATADAATFLESFTLQ
;
A
#
# COMPACT_ATOMS: atom_id res chain seq x y z
N MET A 1 75.51 3.04 -18.22
CA MET A 1 74.91 1.85 -17.57
C MET A 1 74.55 2.20 -16.14
N LYS A 2 73.30 1.92 -15.76
CA LYS A 2 72.73 1.79 -14.41
C LYS A 2 72.79 3.00 -13.46
N GLN A 3 71.64 3.64 -13.28
CA GLN A 3 71.10 3.87 -11.93
C GLN A 3 69.61 3.52 -11.91
N ALA A 4 69.26 2.65 -10.97
CA ALA A 4 67.92 2.28 -10.59
C ALA A 4 67.46 3.20 -9.44
N ILE A 5 66.18 3.02 -9.06
CA ILE A 5 65.49 3.47 -7.84
C ILE A 5 64.64 4.73 -8.05
N CYS A 6 63.42 4.89 -7.57
CA CYS A 6 62.34 4.06 -7.02
C CYS A 6 61.37 5.10 -6.41
N ARG A 7 60.05 4.96 -6.63
CA ARG A 7 58.94 5.57 -5.85
C ARG A 7 58.77 7.10 -6.01
N LEU A 8 57.58 7.69 -5.99
CA LEU A 8 56.29 7.25 -5.45
C LEU A 8 55.18 8.02 -6.20
N LEU A 9 54.27 7.31 -6.87
CA LEU A 9 52.99 7.86 -7.33
C LEU A 9 52.01 7.71 -6.17
N LEU A 10 51.62 8.82 -5.55
CA LEU A 10 50.49 8.88 -4.61
C LEU A 10 49.24 9.28 -5.42
N MET A 11 48.61 8.30 -6.06
CA MET A 11 47.21 8.41 -6.46
C MET A 11 46.36 8.13 -5.22
N SER A 12 45.89 9.21 -4.58
CA SER A 12 44.85 9.14 -3.56
C SER A 12 43.52 8.78 -4.24
N THR A 13 43.22 7.49 -4.33
CA THR A 13 41.87 7.02 -4.66
C THR A 13 40.96 7.28 -3.48
N LEU A 14 40.12 8.31 -3.61
CA LEU A 14 38.98 8.54 -2.73
C LEU A 14 38.00 7.37 -2.96
N LEU A 15 37.99 6.39 -2.07
CA LEU A 15 36.93 5.39 -2.00
C LEU A 15 35.69 6.10 -1.46
N VAL A 16 34.87 6.62 -2.37
CA VAL A 16 33.49 6.97 -2.03
C VAL A 16 32.79 5.64 -1.78
N SER A 17 32.71 5.26 -0.51
CA SER A 17 31.84 4.17 -0.08
C SER A 17 30.42 4.64 -0.33
N ALA A 18 29.86 4.29 -1.48
CA ALA A 18 28.43 4.43 -1.72
C ALA A 18 27.75 3.54 -0.67
N CYS A 19 27.13 4.16 0.33
CA CYS A 19 26.12 3.50 1.12
C CYS A 19 25.02 3.10 0.14
N ASN A 20 25.05 1.85 -0.35
CA ASN A 20 23.90 1.24 -0.98
C ASN A 20 22.86 1.03 0.13
N ALA A 21 22.13 2.10 0.45
CA ALA A 21 20.76 1.91 0.87
C ALA A 21 20.05 1.36 -0.38
N ASN A 22 19.60 0.10 -0.33
CA ASN A 22 18.64 -0.39 -1.31
C ASN A 22 17.34 0.39 -1.09
N THR A 23 17.26 1.58 -1.65
CA THR A 23 16.02 2.36 -1.68
C THR A 23 15.17 1.79 -2.80
N LEU A 24 13.94 1.40 -2.48
CA LEU A 24 12.98 0.99 -3.49
C LEU A 24 12.80 2.13 -4.49
N THR A 25 12.79 1.80 -5.78
CA THR A 25 12.51 2.78 -6.83
C THR A 25 11.05 2.67 -7.17
N PHE A 26 10.30 3.73 -6.89
CA PHE A 26 8.87 3.78 -7.14
C PHE A 26 8.60 4.24 -8.58
N GLU A 27 7.84 3.44 -9.31
CA GLU A 27 7.38 3.74 -10.68
C GLU A 27 5.86 3.90 -10.69
N GLU A 28 5.34 4.75 -11.58
CA GLU A 28 3.90 4.95 -11.71
C GLU A 28 3.23 3.68 -12.26
N PHE A 29 2.18 3.24 -11.56
CA PHE A 29 1.21 2.26 -11.99
C PHE A 29 -0.14 2.95 -12.16
N ALA A 30 -0.86 2.65 -13.24
CA ALA A 30 -2.19 3.17 -13.50
C ALA A 30 -3.13 2.03 -13.90
N SER A 31 -4.35 2.03 -13.33
CA SER A 31 -5.43 1.14 -13.74
C SER A 31 -6.53 1.97 -14.38
N GLU A 32 -6.68 1.87 -15.71
CA GLU A 32 -7.80 2.53 -16.39
C GLU A 32 -9.15 1.96 -15.92
N ALA A 33 -9.26 0.65 -15.71
CA ALA A 33 -10.50 0.05 -15.19
C ALA A 33 -10.76 0.46 -13.72
N GLY A 34 -9.70 0.53 -12.92
CA GLY A 34 -9.73 0.96 -11.53
C GLY A 34 -9.90 2.47 -11.35
N GLN A 35 -9.68 3.29 -12.38
CA GLN A 35 -9.71 4.76 -12.33
C GLN A 35 -8.78 5.32 -11.24
N PHE A 36 -7.55 4.78 -11.15
CA PHE A 36 -6.54 5.25 -10.20
C PHE A 36 -5.13 5.17 -10.79
N SER A 37 -4.22 5.98 -10.23
CA SER A 37 -2.78 5.74 -10.29
C SER A 37 -2.15 5.75 -8.90
N ILE A 38 -1.00 5.11 -8.81
CA ILE A 38 -0.19 4.99 -7.60
C ILE A 38 1.27 4.78 -7.99
N ALA A 39 2.22 5.23 -7.17
CA ALA A 39 3.62 4.86 -7.33
C ALA A 39 3.86 3.52 -6.62
N ALA A 40 4.35 2.50 -7.32
CA ALA A 40 4.60 1.16 -6.79
C ALA A 40 6.11 0.81 -6.85
N PRO A 41 6.64 0.07 -5.86
CA PRO A 41 8.07 -0.27 -5.80
C PRO A 41 8.47 -1.40 -6.77
N SER A 42 7.48 -2.15 -7.26
CA SER A 42 7.62 -3.21 -8.25
C SER A 42 6.31 -3.32 -9.06
N PRO A 43 6.32 -4.04 -10.21
CA PRO A 43 5.12 -4.24 -11.01
C PRO A 43 3.98 -4.86 -10.18
N MET A 44 2.77 -4.29 -10.29
CA MET A 44 1.61 -4.81 -9.57
C MET A 44 0.92 -5.93 -10.37
N GLU A 45 0.66 -7.07 -9.71
CA GLU A 45 -0.12 -8.17 -10.25
C GLU A 45 -1.60 -8.01 -9.91
N GLU A 46 -2.48 -8.13 -10.91
CA GLU A 46 -3.93 -8.03 -10.74
C GLU A 46 -4.57 -9.41 -10.50
N THR A 47 -5.46 -9.48 -9.52
CA THR A 47 -6.34 -10.63 -9.25
C THR A 47 -7.78 -10.16 -9.06
N GLN A 48 -8.73 -11.04 -9.36
CA GLN A 48 -10.15 -10.80 -9.13
C GLN A 48 -10.73 -11.94 -8.30
N GLN A 49 -11.52 -11.58 -7.29
CA GLN A 49 -12.26 -12.55 -6.48
C GLN A 49 -13.67 -12.05 -6.21
N SER A 50 -14.64 -12.96 -6.27
CA SER A 50 -16.03 -12.65 -5.91
C SER A 50 -16.27 -13.03 -4.45
N VAL A 51 -16.65 -12.06 -3.63
CA VAL A 51 -16.88 -12.24 -2.20
C VAL A 51 -18.38 -12.14 -1.90
N PRO A 52 -18.98 -13.14 -1.23
CA PRO A 52 -20.35 -13.03 -0.75
C PRO A 52 -20.47 -11.94 0.31
N THR A 53 -21.38 -10.98 0.12
CA THR A 53 -21.68 -9.94 1.11
C THR A 53 -23.17 -9.89 1.43
N PRO A 54 -23.60 -9.18 2.49
CA PRO A 54 -25.03 -8.99 2.79
C PRO A 54 -25.83 -8.36 1.65
N VAL A 55 -25.17 -7.62 0.75
CA VAL A 55 -25.80 -6.93 -0.39
C VAL A 55 -25.65 -7.68 -1.72
N GLY A 56 -25.17 -8.93 -1.68
CA GLY A 56 -24.91 -9.77 -2.85
C GLY A 56 -23.44 -10.09 -3.05
N PRO A 57 -23.09 -10.92 -4.05
CA PRO A 57 -21.70 -11.12 -4.42
C PRO A 57 -21.11 -9.80 -4.95
N ILE A 58 -19.94 -9.43 -4.45
CA ILE A 58 -19.18 -8.26 -4.91
C ILE A 58 -17.82 -8.74 -5.39
N ASP A 59 -17.46 -8.32 -6.60
CA ASP A 59 -16.12 -8.57 -7.13
C ASP A 59 -15.13 -7.56 -6.53
N ILE A 60 -14.01 -8.08 -6.06
CA ILE A 60 -12.88 -7.32 -5.55
C ILE A 60 -11.73 -7.51 -6.54
N TYR A 61 -11.24 -6.40 -7.06
CA TYR A 61 -10.05 -6.33 -7.90
C TYR A 61 -8.88 -5.91 -7.02
N THR A 62 -7.82 -6.72 -6.97
CA THR A 62 -6.66 -6.50 -6.10
C THR A 62 -5.39 -6.45 -6.94
N PHE A 63 -4.60 -5.40 -6.75
CA PHE A 63 -3.31 -5.15 -7.36
C PHE A 63 -2.25 -5.24 -6.27
N THR A 64 -1.30 -6.16 -6.41
CA THR A 64 -0.29 -6.44 -5.39
C THR A 64 1.12 -6.31 -5.96
N ALA A 65 1.98 -5.57 -5.27
CA ALA A 65 3.42 -5.57 -5.47
C ALA A 65 4.09 -6.15 -4.21
N GLU A 66 4.88 -7.22 -4.38
CA GLU A 66 5.59 -7.90 -3.30
C GLU A 66 7.06 -7.49 -3.27
N GLU A 67 7.54 -7.14 -2.07
CA GLU A 67 8.94 -6.91 -1.75
C GLU A 67 9.37 -7.88 -0.64
N GLU A 68 10.68 -8.05 -0.43
CA GLU A 68 11.26 -9.08 0.45
C GLU A 68 10.55 -9.23 1.82
N ASN A 69 10.16 -8.12 2.43
CA ASN A 69 9.47 -8.11 3.73
C ASN A 69 8.23 -7.19 3.72
N SER A 70 7.62 -6.90 2.58
CA SER A 70 6.44 -6.04 2.55
C SER A 70 5.57 -6.28 1.34
N ALA A 71 4.26 -6.13 1.50
CA ALA A 71 3.32 -6.15 0.39
C ALA A 71 2.63 -4.80 0.27
N TYR A 72 2.53 -4.30 -0.96
CA TYR A 72 1.88 -3.05 -1.32
C TYR A 72 0.65 -3.38 -2.15
N VAL A 73 -0.52 -2.98 -1.68
CA VAL A 73 -1.79 -3.44 -2.22
C VAL A 73 -2.71 -2.26 -2.52
N VAL A 74 -3.32 -2.27 -3.69
CA VAL A 74 -4.53 -1.49 -4.00
C VAL A 74 -5.64 -2.48 -4.29
N ALA A 75 -6.81 -2.30 -3.70
CA ALA A 75 -8.01 -3.01 -4.06
C ALA A 75 -9.16 -2.04 -4.31
N TYR A 76 -10.06 -2.41 -5.22
CA TYR A 76 -11.33 -1.71 -5.37
C TYR A 76 -12.48 -2.69 -5.54
N SER A 77 -13.67 -2.24 -5.12
CA SER A 77 -14.92 -2.92 -5.38
C SER A 77 -16.03 -1.90 -5.67
N ASP A 78 -16.94 -2.30 -6.55
CA ASP A 78 -18.10 -1.49 -6.91
C ASP A 78 -19.33 -2.01 -6.16
N TYR A 79 -19.88 -1.18 -5.29
CA TYR A 79 -21.14 -1.46 -4.64
C TYR A 79 -22.32 -1.12 -5.57
N PRO A 80 -23.46 -1.83 -5.46
CA PRO A 80 -24.68 -1.45 -6.16
C PRO A 80 -25.06 -0.01 -5.80
N ALA A 81 -25.38 0.82 -6.81
CA ALA A 81 -25.66 2.23 -6.61
C ALA A 81 -26.79 2.45 -5.59
N GLU A 82 -27.82 1.60 -5.62
CA GLU A 82 -28.96 1.68 -4.71
C GLU A 82 -28.55 1.47 -3.25
N VAL A 83 -27.51 0.66 -2.99
CA VAL A 83 -26.99 0.44 -1.64
C VAL A 83 -26.33 1.71 -1.12
N VAL A 84 -25.52 2.36 -1.96
CA VAL A 84 -24.76 3.56 -1.57
C VAL A 84 -25.69 4.76 -1.41
N GLU A 85 -26.64 4.97 -2.32
CA GLU A 85 -27.62 6.06 -2.24
C GLU A 85 -28.52 5.99 -0.99
N GLN A 86 -28.74 4.78 -0.46
CA GLN A 86 -29.57 4.54 0.73
C GLN A 86 -28.76 4.47 2.03
N SER A 87 -27.43 4.53 1.94
CA SER A 87 -26.54 4.42 3.08
C SER A 87 -25.86 5.74 3.39
N ASP A 88 -25.53 5.94 4.66
CA ASP A 88 -24.64 7.01 5.07
C ASP A 88 -23.19 6.64 4.71
N PRO A 89 -22.43 7.49 3.99
CA PRO A 89 -21.04 7.21 3.61
C PRO A 89 -20.14 6.78 4.77
N GLU A 90 -20.30 7.40 5.94
CA GLU A 90 -19.53 7.06 7.14
C GLU A 90 -19.84 5.65 7.63
N SER A 91 -21.11 5.23 7.56
CA SER A 91 -21.53 3.87 7.91
C SER A 91 -20.97 2.81 6.95
N LEU A 92 -20.78 3.15 5.67
CA LEU A 92 -20.12 2.26 4.70
C LEU A 92 -18.62 2.13 4.98
N LEU A 93 -17.96 3.23 5.32
CA LEU A 93 -16.55 3.23 5.72
C LEU A 93 -16.33 2.43 7.02
N ASP A 94 -17.21 2.60 8.01
CA ASP A 94 -17.20 1.80 9.25
C ASP A 94 -17.36 0.30 8.95
N SER A 95 -18.31 -0.06 8.08
CA SER A 95 -18.55 -1.45 7.69
C SER A 95 -17.34 -2.05 6.95
N SER A 96 -16.67 -1.25 6.11
CA SER A 96 -15.44 -1.67 5.44
C SER A 96 -14.29 -1.90 6.42
N ARG A 97 -14.08 -0.98 7.38
CA ARG A 97 -13.10 -1.15 8.46
C ARG A 97 -13.38 -2.42 9.25
N ASP A 98 -14.62 -2.62 9.68
CA ASP A 98 -15.00 -3.77 10.50
C ASP A 98 -14.85 -5.09 9.73
N GLY A 99 -15.17 -5.09 8.44
CA GLY A 99 -14.93 -6.21 7.54
C GLY A 99 -13.44 -6.55 7.41
N ALA A 100 -12.58 -5.54 7.25
CA ALA A 100 -11.14 -5.72 7.22
C ALA A 100 -10.60 -6.31 8.53
N LEU A 101 -11.01 -5.75 9.68
CA LEU A 101 -10.62 -6.27 11.01
C LEU A 101 -11.08 -7.71 11.21
N GLY A 102 -12.32 -8.05 10.81
CA GLY A 102 -12.85 -9.41 10.90
C GLY A 102 -12.07 -10.40 10.04
N ASN A 103 -11.80 -10.04 8.78
CA ASN A 103 -11.06 -10.90 7.85
C ASN A 103 -9.61 -11.15 8.30
N LEU A 104 -8.95 -10.12 8.82
CA LEU A 104 -7.56 -10.19 9.30
C LEU A 104 -7.43 -10.79 10.70
N ASN A 105 -8.54 -10.98 11.43
CA ASN A 105 -8.55 -11.13 12.88
C ASN A 105 -7.68 -10.02 13.55
N GLY A 106 -7.79 -8.81 13.01
CA GLY A 106 -6.91 -7.69 13.30
C GLY A 106 -7.32 -6.91 14.55
N THR A 107 -6.38 -6.16 15.10
CA THR A 107 -6.59 -5.19 16.17
C THR A 107 -6.35 -3.79 15.63
N LEU A 108 -7.38 -2.93 15.70
CA LEU A 108 -7.27 -1.53 15.32
C LEU A 108 -6.39 -0.78 16.33
N LEU A 109 -5.32 -0.14 15.85
CA LEU A 109 -4.42 0.68 16.66
C LEU A 109 -4.77 2.16 16.57
N SER A 110 -5.09 2.64 15.37
CA SER A 110 -5.55 4.01 15.14
C SER A 110 -6.49 4.09 13.94
N GLU A 111 -7.36 5.10 13.96
CA GLU A 111 -8.27 5.47 12.90
C GLU A 111 -8.38 6.99 12.85
N ASP A 112 -8.16 7.57 11.68
CA ASP A 112 -8.28 9.00 11.43
C ASP A 112 -9.15 9.25 10.18
N PRO A 113 -10.07 10.23 10.21
CA PRO A 113 -10.80 10.64 9.01
C PRO A 113 -9.84 11.32 8.03
N ILE A 114 -9.96 10.95 6.76
CA ILE A 114 -9.20 11.54 5.65
C ILE A 114 -10.14 11.85 4.48
N ASP A 115 -9.65 12.61 3.52
CA ASP A 115 -10.38 12.99 2.31
C ASP A 115 -9.46 12.85 1.09
N ILE A 116 -10.03 12.51 -0.06
CA ILE A 116 -9.37 12.63 -1.36
C ILE A 116 -10.34 13.29 -2.35
N ASP A 117 -9.98 14.47 -2.85
CA ASP A 117 -10.77 15.25 -3.80
C ASP A 117 -12.25 15.45 -3.38
N GLY A 118 -12.51 15.62 -2.09
CA GLY A 118 -13.86 15.79 -1.54
C GLY A 118 -14.61 14.49 -1.26
N ASN A 119 -13.96 13.33 -1.41
CA ASN A 119 -14.51 12.01 -1.10
C ASN A 119 -14.03 11.53 0.28
N PRO A 120 -14.94 11.06 1.16
CA PRO A 120 -14.60 10.66 2.51
C PRO A 120 -13.79 9.36 2.54
N GLY A 121 -12.93 9.26 3.55
CA GLY A 121 -12.11 8.08 3.78
C GLY A 121 -11.66 7.88 5.22
N ARG A 122 -10.85 6.83 5.41
CA ARG A 122 -10.23 6.44 6.69
C ARG A 122 -8.76 6.12 6.50
N SER A 123 -7.91 6.65 7.36
CA SER A 123 -6.56 6.13 7.56
C SER A 123 -6.59 5.19 8.75
N LEU A 124 -6.13 3.95 8.58
CA LEU A 124 -6.13 2.93 9.63
C LEU A 124 -4.72 2.39 9.86
N VAL A 125 -4.42 2.07 11.12
CA VAL A 125 -3.28 1.23 11.48
C VAL A 125 -3.81 0.00 12.19
N ILE A 126 -3.49 -1.19 11.68
CA ILE A 126 -4.02 -2.46 12.16
C ILE A 126 -2.87 -3.42 12.45
N ASP A 127 -2.87 -4.02 13.63
CA ASP A 127 -2.03 -5.20 13.90
C ASP A 127 -2.77 -6.47 13.47
N ALA A 128 -2.10 -7.37 12.76
CA ALA A 128 -2.68 -8.62 12.29
C ALA A 128 -1.65 -9.77 12.31
N ILE A 129 -2.13 -10.99 12.01
CA ILE A 129 -1.30 -12.14 11.71
C ILE A 129 -1.48 -12.46 10.22
N THR A 130 -0.37 -12.53 9.47
CA THR A 130 -0.38 -12.88 8.05
C THR A 130 -0.82 -14.33 7.85
N GLU A 131 -1.12 -14.71 6.60
CA GLU A 131 -1.43 -16.12 6.27
C GLU A 131 -0.26 -17.08 6.56
N THR A 132 0.97 -16.56 6.56
CA THR A 132 2.20 -17.30 6.96
C THR A 132 2.35 -17.46 8.47
N GLY A 133 1.48 -16.84 9.28
CA GLY A 133 1.51 -16.89 10.74
C GLY A 133 2.42 -15.84 11.38
N GLU A 134 2.89 -14.86 10.60
CA GLU A 134 3.81 -13.82 11.07
C GLU A 134 3.04 -12.60 11.55
N ALA A 135 3.54 -11.94 12.60
CA ALA A 135 2.93 -10.72 13.08
C ALA A 135 3.23 -9.57 12.11
N ALA A 136 2.19 -8.83 11.71
CA ALA A 136 2.29 -7.70 10.81
C ALA A 136 1.58 -6.46 11.36
N THR A 137 2.04 -5.30 10.90
CA THR A 137 1.33 -4.03 11.02
C THR A 137 0.94 -3.58 9.61
N ILE A 138 -0.33 -3.24 9.45
CA ILE A 138 -0.94 -2.81 8.20
C ILE A 138 -1.27 -1.34 8.32
N ASN A 139 -0.70 -0.52 7.44
CA ASN A 139 -1.07 0.88 7.28
C ASN A 139 -1.98 0.96 6.06
N SER A 140 -3.21 1.44 6.23
CA SER A 140 -4.17 1.49 5.13
C SER A 140 -4.91 2.81 5.03
N ARG A 141 -5.37 3.09 3.81
CA ARG A 141 -6.29 4.17 3.47
C ARG A 141 -7.49 3.57 2.75
N ILE A 142 -8.68 3.94 3.17
CA ILE A 142 -9.95 3.53 2.56
C ILE A 142 -10.63 4.79 2.07
N TYR A 143 -11.15 4.78 0.84
CA TYR A 143 -11.90 5.92 0.28
C TYR A 143 -13.18 5.42 -0.38
N LEU A 144 -14.28 6.14 -0.16
CA LEU A 144 -15.54 5.90 -0.85
C LEU A 144 -15.78 6.99 -1.90
N VAL A 145 -15.67 6.63 -3.17
CA VAL A 145 -15.80 7.54 -4.32
C VAL A 145 -17.01 7.10 -5.15
N ASN A 146 -18.08 7.89 -5.15
CA ASN A 146 -19.38 7.47 -5.68
C ASN A 146 -19.78 6.10 -5.08
N ASN A 147 -19.95 5.07 -5.92
CA ASN A 147 -20.28 3.72 -5.48
C ASN A 147 -19.06 2.79 -5.35
N ARG A 148 -17.83 3.30 -5.52
CA ARG A 148 -16.60 2.51 -5.49
C ARG A 148 -15.87 2.69 -4.17
N LEU A 149 -15.51 1.59 -3.56
CA LEU A 149 -14.66 1.55 -2.38
C LEU A 149 -13.23 1.22 -2.79
N TYR A 150 -12.29 2.13 -2.53
CA TYR A 150 -10.86 1.88 -2.67
C TYR A 150 -10.25 1.51 -1.31
N GLN A 151 -9.33 0.56 -1.32
CA GLN A 151 -8.52 0.15 -0.18
C GLN A 151 -7.06 0.11 -0.61
N ILE A 152 -6.24 0.96 -0.03
CA ILE A 152 -4.81 1.04 -0.29
C ILE A 152 -4.12 0.63 1.00
N LEU A 153 -3.24 -0.37 0.97
CA LEU A 153 -2.57 -0.82 2.18
C LEU A 153 -1.13 -1.25 1.95
N VAL A 154 -0.34 -1.13 3.00
CA VAL A 154 1.03 -1.65 3.08
C VAL A 154 1.11 -2.60 4.27
N VAL A 155 1.47 -3.85 4.02
CA VAL A 155 1.70 -4.88 5.03
C VAL A 155 3.19 -4.94 5.33
N MET A 156 3.57 -4.79 6.59
CA MET A 156 4.97 -4.88 7.04
C MET A 156 5.08 -5.75 8.30
N PRO A 157 6.24 -6.38 8.56
CA PRO A 157 6.52 -7.05 9.82
C PRO A 157 6.24 -6.14 11.01
N LYS A 158 5.59 -6.71 12.04
CA LYS A 158 5.27 -5.98 13.25
C LYS A 158 6.53 -5.46 13.93
N GLY A 159 6.50 -4.20 14.36
CA GLY A 159 7.62 -3.54 15.04
C GLY A 159 8.62 -2.87 14.08
N GLN A 160 8.40 -2.97 12.77
CA GLN A 160 9.03 -2.06 11.82
C GLN A 160 8.24 -0.74 11.83
N GLU A 161 8.92 0.40 12.05
CA GLU A 161 8.28 1.71 11.95
C GLU A 161 7.75 1.92 10.53
N ALA A 162 6.67 2.72 10.39
CA ALA A 162 6.16 3.11 9.08
C ALA A 162 7.30 3.72 8.26
N THR A 163 7.70 3.01 7.21
CA THR A 163 8.86 3.40 6.41
C THR A 163 8.50 4.59 5.51
N ALA A 164 9.51 5.33 5.07
CA ALA A 164 9.32 6.35 4.03
C ALA A 164 8.72 5.74 2.75
N ASP A 165 8.99 4.46 2.48
CA ASP A 165 8.45 3.71 1.35
C ASP A 165 6.95 3.47 1.50
N ALA A 166 6.48 3.10 2.69
CA ALA A 166 5.04 2.94 2.97
C ALA A 166 4.28 4.25 2.82
N ALA A 167 4.85 5.36 3.34
CA ALA A 167 4.27 6.68 3.15
C ALA A 167 4.23 7.09 1.67
N THR A 168 5.33 6.85 0.94
CA THR A 168 5.43 7.15 -0.51
C THR A 168 4.32 6.44 -1.29
N PHE A 169 4.12 5.13 -1.04
CA PHE A 169 3.04 4.38 -1.67
C PHE A 169 1.66 4.97 -1.35
N LEU A 170 1.32 5.08 -0.06
CA LEU A 170 -0.01 5.51 0.39
C LEU A 170 -0.36 6.94 -0.03
N GLU A 171 0.62 7.84 -0.07
CA GLU A 171 0.44 9.25 -0.46
C GLU A 171 0.41 9.47 -1.97
N SER A 172 0.93 8.53 -2.75
CA SER A 172 0.96 8.63 -4.21
C SER A 172 -0.36 8.22 -4.89
N PHE A 173 -1.32 7.65 -4.14
CA PHE A 173 -2.61 7.27 -4.69
C PHE A 173 -3.40 8.50 -5.17
N THR A 174 -3.85 8.47 -6.42
CA THR A 174 -4.69 9.51 -7.00
C THR A 174 -5.84 8.90 -7.79
N LEU A 175 -6.96 9.62 -7.83
CA LEU A 175 -8.12 9.30 -8.67
C LEU A 175 -7.87 9.80 -10.10
N GLN A 176 -8.34 9.05 -11.09
CA GLN A 176 -8.27 9.41 -12.51
C GLN A 176 -9.60 9.88 -13.08
#